data_AF-A0A7X3M659-F1
#
_entry.id   AF-A0A7X3M659-F1
#
_cell.length_a   1.000
_cell.length_b   1.000
_cell.length_c   1.000
_cell.angle_alpha   90.00
_cell.angle_beta   90.00
_cell.angle_gamma   90.00
#
_symmetry.space_group_name_H-M   'P 1'
#
loop_
_entity.id
_entity.type
_entity.pdbx_description
1 polymer ?
#
loop_
_entity_poly.entity_id
_entity_poly.type
_entity_poly.pdbx_seq_one_letter_code
_entity_poly.pdbx_strand_id
1 'polypeptide(L)'
;MSNKLKPVLTNKKNKLPLAVILIKDRENFPKKFMLKYFTVIITYIILCILFSVLEIENNSSYTPYLLLTLPLPAIYFSWNYIACKEKKQRDIIKSVNDSLLYVISGIVALFAVIKTVPHSKIDAFTFLLENGITYIALSFYSIFLFIKAFIAIAESKENINSYIK
;
A
#
# COMPACT_ATOMS: atom_id res chain seq x y z
N MET A 1 -5.53 7.48 -74.43
CA MET A 1 -6.14 8.57 -73.63
C MET A 1 -6.59 7.98 -72.31
N SER A 2 -6.27 8.43 -71.10
CA SER A 2 -5.47 9.54 -70.59
C SER A 2 -5.13 9.16 -69.13
N ASN A 3 -3.84 9.22 -68.78
CA ASN A 3 -3.35 9.10 -67.41
C ASN A 3 -4.05 10.12 -66.48
N LYS A 4 -4.47 9.66 -65.30
CA LYS A 4 -4.51 10.52 -64.09
C LYS A 4 -3.97 9.72 -62.91
N LEU A 5 -2.64 9.76 -62.75
CA LEU A 5 -2.02 9.64 -61.44
C LEU A 5 -2.60 10.75 -60.55
N LYS A 6 -3.09 10.39 -59.37
CA LYS A 6 -3.27 11.34 -58.26
C LYS A 6 -2.36 10.94 -57.10
N PRO A 7 -1.79 11.93 -56.40
CA PRO A 7 -0.52 11.79 -55.72
C PRO A 7 -0.66 11.05 -54.39
N VAL A 8 0.36 10.24 -54.13
CA VAL A 8 0.71 9.71 -52.82
C VAL A 8 0.95 10.89 -51.88
N LEU A 9 -0.05 11.25 -51.08
CA LEU A 9 0.14 12.07 -49.89
C LEU A 9 0.66 11.14 -48.79
N THR A 10 1.98 11.05 -48.71
CA THR A 10 2.75 10.55 -47.57
C THR A 10 2.41 11.37 -46.33
N ASN A 11 1.27 11.07 -45.70
CA ASN A 11 0.99 11.57 -44.37
C ASN A 11 1.79 10.70 -43.39
N LYS A 12 3.09 11.02 -43.27
CA LYS A 12 4.03 10.46 -42.30
C LYS A 12 3.61 10.95 -40.92
N LYS A 13 2.44 10.49 -40.43
CA LYS A 13 2.09 10.57 -39.01
C LYS A 13 3.18 9.82 -38.28
N ASN A 14 3.89 10.56 -37.42
CA ASN A 14 4.85 10.05 -36.44
C ASN A 14 4.24 8.92 -35.62
N LYS A 15 4.19 7.70 -36.17
CA LYS A 15 4.05 6.49 -35.40
C LYS A 15 5.42 6.27 -34.80
N LEU A 16 5.61 6.82 -33.60
CA LEU A 16 6.67 6.34 -32.72
C LEU A 16 6.63 4.80 -32.79
N PRO A 17 7.77 4.12 -33.01
CA PRO A 17 7.75 2.67 -33.16
C PRO A 17 6.99 2.07 -31.98
N LEU A 18 6.12 1.09 -32.22
CA LEU A 18 5.35 0.44 -31.16
C LEU A 18 6.26 -0.03 -30.02
N ALA A 19 7.49 -0.43 -30.36
CA ALA A 19 8.58 -0.72 -29.44
C ALA A 19 8.93 0.45 -28.51
N VAL A 20 9.05 1.69 -29.02
CA VAL A 20 9.36 2.88 -28.20
C VAL A 20 8.18 3.25 -27.30
N ILE A 21 6.94 3.07 -27.76
CA ILE A 21 5.74 3.27 -26.91
C ILE A 21 5.72 2.22 -25.80
N LEU A 22 5.96 0.94 -26.13
CA LEU A 22 6.02 -0.16 -25.17
C LEU A 22 7.18 -0.02 -24.17
N ILE A 23 8.34 0.49 -24.60
CA ILE A 23 9.49 0.76 -23.73
C ILE A 23 9.17 1.93 -22.79
N LYS A 24 8.61 3.03 -23.30
CA LYS A 24 8.22 4.19 -22.51
C LYS A 24 7.07 3.90 -21.55
N ASP A 25 6.14 3.03 -21.94
CA ASP A 25 5.08 2.52 -21.07
C ASP A 25 5.64 1.57 -20.01
N ARG A 26 6.61 0.69 -20.33
CA ARG A 26 7.30 -0.13 -19.32
C ARG A 26 8.06 0.70 -18.28
N GLU A 27 8.73 1.78 -18.68
CA GLU A 27 9.42 2.68 -17.75
C GLU A 27 8.46 3.49 -16.88
N ASN A 28 7.29 3.86 -17.40
CA ASN A 28 6.26 4.60 -16.65
C ASN A 28 5.28 3.70 -15.89
N PHE A 29 5.25 2.41 -16.19
CA PHE A 29 4.36 1.42 -15.58
C PHE A 29 4.52 1.33 -14.05
N PRO A 30 5.73 1.16 -13.48
CA PRO A 30 5.87 1.14 -12.03
C PRO A 30 5.49 2.49 -11.43
N LYS A 31 5.84 3.61 -12.09
CA LYS A 31 5.55 4.96 -11.58
C LYS A 31 4.06 5.23 -11.45
N LYS A 32 3.26 5.00 -12.50
CA LYS A 32 1.80 5.24 -12.45
C LYS A 32 1.08 4.30 -11.48
N PHE A 33 1.50 3.04 -11.43
CA PHE A 33 0.93 2.04 -10.53
C PHE A 33 1.22 2.38 -9.06
N MET A 34 2.49 2.65 -8.73
CA MET A 34 2.92 3.01 -7.38
C MET A 34 2.30 4.33 -6.94
N LEU A 35 2.19 5.32 -7.83
CA LEU A 35 1.53 6.59 -7.52
C LEU A 35 0.09 6.36 -7.06
N LYS A 36 -0.70 5.57 -7.79
CA LYS A 36 -2.09 5.26 -7.40
C LYS A 36 -2.16 4.53 -6.06
N TYR A 37 -1.25 3.56 -5.84
CA TYR A 37 -1.18 2.84 -4.58
C TYR A 37 -0.87 3.78 -3.40
N PHE A 38 0.13 4.65 -3.55
CA PHE A 38 0.45 5.67 -2.55
C PHE A 38 -0.67 6.69 -2.35
N THR A 39 -1.37 7.11 -3.41
CA THR A 39 -2.54 8.00 -3.27
C THR A 39 -3.60 7.38 -2.38
N VAL A 40 -3.91 6.08 -2.54
CA VAL A 40 -4.88 5.38 -1.70
C VAL A 40 -4.41 5.33 -0.23
N ILE A 41 -3.14 5.03 0.00
CA ILE A 41 -2.56 5.03 1.36
C ILE A 41 -2.62 6.43 1.98
N ILE A 42 -2.25 7.47 1.24
CA ILE A 42 -2.26 8.87 1.72
C ILE A 42 -3.68 9.33 2.04
N THR A 43 -4.65 9.03 1.16
CA THR A 43 -6.06 9.34 1.43
C THR A 43 -6.53 8.66 2.71
N TYR A 44 -6.10 7.41 2.93
CA TYR A 44 -6.42 6.68 4.15
C TYR A 44 -5.73 7.28 5.41
N ILE A 45 -4.48 7.73 5.31
CA ILE A 45 -3.78 8.50 6.36
C ILE A 45 -4.57 9.75 6.73
N ILE A 46 -5.00 10.52 5.73
CA ILE A 46 -5.77 11.73 5.96
C ILE A 46 -7.10 11.41 6.65
N LEU A 47 -7.78 10.34 6.23
CA LEU A 47 -9.01 9.88 6.87
C LEU A 47 -8.79 9.50 8.33
N CYS A 48 -7.70 8.76 8.63
CA CYS A 48 -7.35 8.37 9.99
C CYS A 48 -7.04 9.56 10.89
N ILE A 49 -6.31 10.55 10.39
CA ILE A 49 -6.00 11.77 11.12
C ILE A 49 -7.28 12.55 11.41
N LEU A 50 -8.15 12.74 10.40
CA LEU A 50 -9.43 13.42 10.56
C LEU A 50 -10.31 12.73 11.61
N PHE A 51 -10.43 11.41 11.54
CA PHE A 51 -11.22 10.63 12.49
C PHE A 51 -10.66 10.70 13.91
N SER A 52 -9.33 10.62 14.06
CA SER A 52 -8.68 10.70 15.37
C SER A 52 -8.88 12.08 16.00
N VAL A 53 -8.78 13.17 15.21
CA VAL A 53 -9.03 14.53 15.72
C VAL A 53 -10.49 14.71 16.16
N LEU A 54 -11.45 14.18 15.38
CA LEU A 54 -12.88 14.32 15.68
C LEU A 54 -13.35 13.47 16.88
N GLU A 55 -12.77 12.30 17.10
CA GLU A 55 -13.20 11.40 18.19
C GLU A 55 -12.43 11.58 19.51
N ILE A 56 -11.15 11.96 19.48
CA ILE A 56 -10.39 12.25 20.71
C ILE A 56 -11.08 13.35 21.53
N GLU A 57 -11.78 14.28 20.86
CA GLU A 57 -12.56 15.34 21.52
C GLU A 57 -13.86 14.84 22.18
N ASN A 58 -14.43 13.71 21.74
CA ASN A 58 -15.78 13.28 22.12
C ASN A 58 -15.85 12.03 23.02
N ASN A 59 -14.71 11.34 23.24
CA ASN A 59 -14.46 10.27 24.25
C ASN A 59 -15.70 9.53 24.79
N SER A 60 -16.46 8.89 23.89
CA SER A 60 -17.64 8.10 24.25
C SER A 60 -17.28 6.64 24.49
N SER A 61 -18.12 5.88 25.19
CA SER A 61 -17.92 4.44 25.41
C SER A 61 -17.81 3.61 24.12
N TYR A 62 -18.23 4.16 22.97
CA TYR A 62 -18.23 3.48 21.67
C TYR A 62 -16.97 3.75 20.84
N THR A 63 -16.17 4.75 21.22
CA THR A 63 -14.98 5.20 20.50
C THR A 63 -13.98 4.07 20.19
N PRO A 64 -13.68 3.10 21.10
CA PRO A 64 -12.80 1.98 20.77
C PRO A 64 -13.31 1.09 19.62
N TYR A 65 -14.62 0.90 19.52
CA TYR A 65 -15.23 0.08 18.47
C TYR A 65 -15.25 0.82 17.13
N LEU A 66 -15.53 2.13 17.15
CA LEU A 66 -15.51 2.96 15.95
C LEU A 66 -14.10 3.00 15.35
N LEU A 67 -13.10 3.18 16.22
CA LEU A 67 -11.68 3.12 15.87
C LEU A 67 -11.29 1.75 15.26
N LEU A 68 -11.87 0.63 15.71
CA LEU A 68 -11.61 -0.67 15.08
C LEU A 68 -12.21 -0.79 13.66
N THR A 69 -13.30 -0.07 13.36
CA THR A 69 -13.94 -0.12 12.03
C THR A 69 -13.13 0.58 10.96
N LEU A 70 -12.29 1.54 11.34
CA LEU A 70 -11.50 2.38 10.44
C LEU A 70 -10.56 1.58 9.49
N PRO A 71 -9.78 0.59 9.96
CA PRO A 71 -8.95 -0.25 9.07
C PRO A 71 -9.73 -1.20 8.17
N LEU A 72 -10.98 -1.55 8.49
CA LEU A 72 -11.71 -2.61 7.76
C LEU A 72 -11.93 -2.28 6.27
N PRO A 73 -12.40 -1.08 5.88
CA PRO A 73 -12.49 -0.71 4.47
C PRO A 73 -11.14 -0.79 3.75
N ALA A 74 -10.06 -0.29 4.37
CA ALA A 74 -8.73 -0.31 3.77
C ALA A 74 -8.22 -1.74 3.56
N ILE A 75 -8.47 -2.64 4.52
CA ILE A 75 -8.17 -4.06 4.41
C ILE A 75 -8.95 -4.66 3.22
N TYR A 76 -10.25 -4.42 3.12
CA TYR A 76 -11.08 -4.93 2.03
C TYR A 76 -10.61 -4.44 0.65
N PHE A 77 -10.36 -3.14 0.50
CA PHE A 77 -9.85 -2.58 -0.76
C PHE A 77 -8.45 -3.11 -1.10
N SER A 78 -7.59 -3.28 -0.11
CA SER A 78 -6.24 -3.82 -0.31
C SER A 78 -6.28 -5.26 -0.81
N TRP A 79 -7.16 -6.10 -0.27
CA TRP A 79 -7.36 -7.47 -0.75
C TRP A 79 -7.74 -7.50 -2.23
N ASN A 80 -8.81 -6.77 -2.59
CA ASN A 80 -9.28 -6.73 -3.98
C ASN A 80 -8.22 -6.17 -4.92
N TYR A 81 -7.50 -5.14 -4.49
CA TYR A 81 -6.42 -4.55 -5.26
C TYR A 81 -5.32 -5.58 -5.55
N ILE A 82 -4.81 -6.26 -4.52
CA ILE A 82 -3.72 -7.25 -4.62
C ILE A 82 -4.15 -8.46 -5.47
N ALA A 83 -5.38 -8.95 -5.27
CA ALA A 83 -5.92 -10.09 -6.02
C ALA A 83 -5.96 -9.85 -7.54
N CYS A 84 -6.13 -8.60 -7.98
CA CYS A 84 -6.18 -8.22 -9.39
C CYS A 84 -4.80 -7.88 -9.99
N LYS A 85 -3.69 -8.05 -9.26
CA LYS A 85 -2.34 -7.73 -9.77
C LYS A 85 -1.58 -8.94 -10.25
N GLU A 86 -0.75 -8.71 -11.27
CA GLU A 86 0.23 -9.68 -11.74
C GLU A 86 1.31 -9.92 -10.69
N LYS A 87 1.94 -11.10 -10.73
CA LYS A 87 3.01 -11.49 -9.80
C LYS A 87 4.09 -10.42 -9.65
N LYS A 88 4.63 -9.89 -10.76
CA LYS A 88 5.65 -8.83 -10.75
C LYS A 88 5.21 -7.56 -10.01
N GLN A 89 3.94 -7.19 -10.11
CA GLN A 89 3.40 -6.03 -9.40
C GLN A 89 3.23 -6.33 -7.91
N ARG A 90 2.77 -7.53 -7.56
CA ARG A 90 2.65 -7.96 -6.16
C ARG A 90 4.02 -8.06 -5.48
N ASP A 91 5.06 -8.49 -6.18
CA ASP A 91 6.43 -8.54 -5.67
C ASP A 91 6.95 -7.13 -5.29
N ILE A 92 6.60 -6.10 -6.08
CA ILE A 92 6.93 -4.71 -5.77
C ILE A 92 6.17 -4.23 -4.53
N ILE A 93 4.85 -4.50 -4.45
CA ILE A 93 4.05 -4.17 -3.25
C ILE A 93 4.66 -4.85 -2.02
N LYS A 94 5.01 -6.13 -2.13
CA LYS A 94 5.61 -6.94 -1.06
C LYS A 94 6.89 -6.30 -0.54
N SER A 95 7.81 -5.96 -1.44
CA SER A 95 9.10 -5.35 -1.08
C SER A 95 8.92 -4.03 -0.32
N VAL A 96 8.01 -3.16 -0.75
CA VAL A 96 7.73 -1.89 -0.07
C VAL A 96 7.05 -2.14 1.29
N ASN A 97 6.07 -3.05 1.33
CA ASN A 97 5.34 -3.38 2.55
C ASN A 97 6.27 -4.00 3.61
N ASP A 98 7.15 -4.91 3.23
CA ASP A 98 8.13 -5.52 4.12
C ASP A 98 9.12 -4.48 4.65
N SER A 99 9.58 -3.56 3.79
CA SER A 99 10.48 -2.47 4.22
C SER A 99 9.83 -1.60 5.28
N LEU A 100 8.56 -1.21 5.09
CA LEU A 100 7.81 -0.41 6.06
C LEU A 100 7.55 -1.18 7.36
N LEU A 101 7.17 -2.46 7.27
CA LEU A 101 6.99 -3.31 8.45
C LEU A 101 8.28 -3.41 9.27
N TYR A 102 9.43 -3.65 8.63
CA TYR A 102 10.71 -3.75 9.34
C TYR A 102 11.10 -2.45 10.02
N VAL A 103 10.84 -1.29 9.40
CA VAL A 103 11.07 0.02 10.02
C VAL A 103 10.21 0.17 11.28
N ILE A 104 8.91 -0.12 11.20
CA ILE A 104 8.00 -0.02 12.35
C ILE A 104 8.41 -1.00 13.46
N SER A 105 8.70 -2.25 13.10
CA SER A 105 9.17 -3.26 14.05
C SER A 105 10.49 -2.86 14.72
N GLY A 106 11.41 -2.23 13.98
CA GLY A 106 12.66 -1.71 14.52
C GLY A 106 12.41 -0.60 15.55
N ILE A 107 11.50 0.33 15.26
CA ILE A 107 11.10 1.38 16.21
C ILE A 107 10.49 0.77 17.48
N VAL A 108 9.57 -0.18 17.33
CA VAL A 108 8.96 -0.90 18.47
C VAL A 108 10.01 -1.62 19.30
N ALA A 109 10.97 -2.30 18.65
CA ALA A 109 12.06 -2.99 19.33
C ALA A 109 12.96 -2.01 20.11
N LEU A 110 13.26 -0.82 19.57
CA LEU A 110 14.01 0.22 20.28
C LEU A 110 13.28 0.67 21.56
N PHE A 111 11.97 0.90 21.48
CA PHE A 111 11.18 1.23 22.68
C PHE A 111 11.14 0.07 23.69
N ALA A 112 11.09 -1.18 23.21
CA ALA A 112 11.15 -2.34 24.08
C ALA A 112 12.50 -2.47 24.80
N VAL A 113 13.62 -2.12 24.16
CA VAL A 113 14.96 -2.11 24.78
C VAL A 113 15.02 -1.12 25.95
N ILE A 114 14.35 0.03 25.88
CA ILE A 114 14.31 0.98 27.01
C ILE A 114 13.68 0.34 28.27
N LYS A 115 12.74 -0.59 28.07
CA LYS A 115 12.08 -1.33 29.15
C LYS A 115 12.94 -2.45 29.75
N THR A 116 13.99 -2.89 29.04
CA THR A 116 14.92 -3.93 29.55
C THR A 116 16.04 -3.36 30.41
N VAL A 117 16.19 -2.02 30.50
CA VAL A 117 17.20 -1.37 31.34
C VAL A 117 16.80 -1.48 32.83
N PRO A 118 17.64 -2.10 33.69
CA PRO A 118 17.35 -2.21 35.11
C PRO A 118 17.22 -0.82 35.77
N HIS A 119 16.26 -0.69 36.69
CA HIS A 119 15.86 0.55 37.37
C HIS A 119 15.14 1.61 36.50
N SER A 120 14.86 1.34 35.23
CA SER A 120 13.94 2.16 34.44
C SER A 120 12.51 2.00 34.97
N LYS A 121 11.95 3.05 35.57
CA LYS A 121 10.50 3.17 35.86
C LYS A 121 9.71 3.73 34.67
N ILE A 122 10.39 3.97 33.54
CA ILE A 122 9.80 4.62 32.37
C ILE A 122 9.12 3.55 31.53
N ASP A 123 7.79 3.48 31.64
CA ASP A 123 6.97 2.68 30.72
C ASP A 123 6.65 3.50 29.45
N ALA A 124 7.69 3.74 28.65
CA ALA A 124 7.59 4.50 27.40
C ALA A 124 6.53 3.90 26.47
N PHE A 125 6.28 2.59 26.57
CA PHE A 125 5.26 1.89 25.81
C PHE A 125 3.85 2.29 26.20
N THR A 126 3.56 2.38 27.50
CA THR A 126 2.25 2.83 28.02
C THR A 126 2.01 4.30 27.67
N PHE A 127 3.01 5.16 27.82
CA PHE A 127 2.93 6.57 27.41
C PHE A 127 2.69 6.74 25.90
N LEU A 128 3.30 5.88 25.07
CA LEU A 128 3.00 5.81 23.65
C LEU A 128 1.56 5.36 23.41
N LEU A 129 1.14 4.22 23.99
CA LEU A 129 -0.17 3.62 23.73
C LEU A 129 -1.35 4.51 24.14
N GLU A 130 -1.17 5.38 25.13
CA GLU A 130 -2.19 6.35 25.56
C GLU A 130 -2.34 7.54 24.60
N ASN A 131 -1.44 7.69 23.63
CA ASN A 131 -1.49 8.76 22.64
C ASN A 131 -2.24 8.33 21.37
N GLY A 132 -3.17 9.15 20.90
CA GLY A 132 -3.92 8.91 19.65
C GLY A 132 -3.03 8.71 18.42
N ILE A 133 -1.82 9.29 18.41
CA ILE A 133 -0.82 9.06 17.35
C ILE A 133 -0.41 7.59 17.27
N THR A 134 -0.27 6.92 18.42
CA THR A 134 0.11 5.50 18.48
C THR A 134 -1.01 4.59 18.03
N TYR A 135 -2.26 4.96 18.34
CA TYR A 135 -3.42 4.29 17.78
C TYR A 135 -3.38 4.33 16.23
N ILE A 136 -3.17 5.51 15.63
CA ILE A 136 -3.03 5.65 14.17
C ILE A 136 -1.89 4.76 13.65
N ALA A 137 -0.73 4.80 14.31
CA ALA A 137 0.42 3.98 13.92
C ALA A 137 0.13 2.47 13.98
N LEU A 138 -0.58 2.00 15.01
CA LEU A 138 -1.01 0.61 15.15
C LEU A 138 -2.03 0.21 14.08
N SER A 139 -2.95 1.10 13.72
CA SER A 139 -3.87 0.86 12.60
C SER A 139 -3.11 0.66 11.28
N PHE A 140 -2.10 1.49 11.00
CA PHE A 140 -1.24 1.31 9.83
C PHE A 140 -0.46 0.01 9.87
N TYR A 141 0.12 -0.31 11.02
CA TYR A 141 0.85 -1.55 11.21
C TYR A 141 -0.03 -2.78 10.93
N SER A 142 -1.27 -2.78 11.44
CA SER A 142 -2.25 -3.84 11.16
C SER A 142 -2.56 -3.97 9.66
N ILE A 143 -2.78 -2.85 8.96
CA ILE A 143 -3.03 -2.85 7.51
C ILE A 143 -1.85 -3.47 6.75
N PHE A 144 -0.60 -3.12 7.11
CA PHE A 144 0.58 -3.70 6.47
C PHE A 144 0.70 -5.21 6.71
N LEU A 145 0.31 -5.70 7.89
CA LEU A 145 0.22 -7.14 8.16
C LEU A 145 -0.82 -7.82 7.27
N PHE A 146 -2.00 -7.23 7.11
CA PHE A 146 -3.03 -7.75 6.20
C PHE A 146 -2.56 -7.77 4.75
N ILE A 147 -1.91 -6.70 4.27
CA ILE A 147 -1.32 -6.66 2.92
C ILE A 147 -0.32 -7.80 2.73
N LYS A 148 0.56 -8.04 3.72
CA LYS A 148 1.51 -9.16 3.68
C LYS A 148 0.80 -10.51 3.60
N ALA A 149 -0.24 -10.71 4.41
CA ALA A 149 -1.04 -11.93 4.39
C ALA A 149 -1.73 -12.13 3.04
N PHE A 150 -2.29 -11.07 2.45
CA PHE A 150 -2.96 -11.12 1.15
C PHE A 150 -2.03 -11.51 0.02
N ILE A 151 -0.83 -10.95 0.00
CA ILE A 151 0.21 -11.33 -0.97
C ILE A 151 0.57 -12.81 -0.79
N ALA A 152 0.79 -13.27 0.44
CA ALA A 152 1.12 -14.66 0.72
C ALA A 152 0.00 -15.63 0.28
N ILE A 153 -1.27 -15.27 0.48
CA ILE A 153 -2.41 -16.08 0.00
C ILE A 153 -2.42 -16.12 -1.54
N ALA A 154 -2.19 -14.99 -2.22
CA ALA A 154 -2.14 -14.95 -3.67
C ALA A 154 -0.98 -15.80 -4.25
N GLU A 155 0.21 -15.70 -3.65
CA GLU A 155 1.37 -16.53 -4.00
C GLU A 155 1.08 -18.03 -3.77
N SER A 156 0.45 -18.38 -2.65
CA SER A 156 0.07 -19.75 -2.33
C SER A 156 -0.90 -20.33 -3.37
N LYS A 157 -1.92 -19.56 -3.76
CA LYS A 157 -2.87 -19.97 -4.82
C LYS A 157 -2.18 -20.21 -6.17
N GLU A 158 -1.26 -19.34 -6.57
CA GLU A 158 -0.51 -19.52 -7.82
C GLU A 158 0.39 -20.75 -7.78
N ASN A 159 1.08 -20.98 -6.66
CA ASN A 159 1.95 -22.14 -6.50
C ASN A 159 1.13 -23.44 -6.54
N ILE A 160 0.00 -23.52 -5.81
CA ILE A 160 -0.88 -24.69 -5.85
C ILE A 160 -1.37 -24.96 -7.28
N ASN A 161 -1.82 -23.93 -7.99
CA ASN A 161 -2.26 -24.07 -9.38
C ASN A 161 -1.15 -24.54 -10.33
N SER A 162 0.11 -24.24 -10.04
CA SER A 162 1.25 -24.72 -10.82
C SER A 162 1.60 -26.19 -10.60
N TYR A 163 1.16 -26.78 -9.47
CA TYR A 163 1.32 -28.22 -9.20
C TYR A 163 0.16 -29.06 -9.73
N ILE A 164 -1.02 -28.46 -9.90
CA ILE A 164 -2.23 -29.14 -10.37
C ILE A 164 -2.28 -29.17 -11.92
N LYS A 165 -1.57 -28.26 -12.60
CA LYS A 165 -1.40 -28.23 -14.05
C LYS A 165 -0.21 -29.07 -14.49
#